data_AF-A0A955YA48-F1
#
_entry.id   AF-A0A955YA48-F1
#
_cell.length_a   1.000
_cell.length_b   1.000
_cell.length_c   1.000
_cell.angle_alpha   90.00
_cell.angle_beta   90.00
_cell.angle_gamma   90.00
#
_symmetry.space_group_name_H-M   'P 1'
#
loop_
_entity.id
_entity.type
_entity.pdbx_description
1 polymer ?
#
loop_
_entity_poly.entity_id
_entity_poly.type
_entity_poly.pdbx_seq_one_letter_code
_entity_poly.pdbx_strand_id
1 'polypeptide(L)'
;MITFLLWLAGAAFAAEPPPAGLNRATVDQLARLDGVGPELARDVVALRTARGHLGSVEELRILPGMTEAALDTLRREVPVEVELPMGTSARFDTPGAVLAHFSTEPTVQQAQAWASAYAEADPESVRRWMRSAKRFAALPTLWVRYRLTNDFDQDYQYFATDGVIDQDGEQLFNVLDDAGAAQEAQYMVQARWDLDKLVMSSERIRVLSETQDLVKLRDKTLTEVNRLYFERRRVQVEMLLAPKLDTLGQVKDELRVMELTANLDALTGGRFSAALTPR
;
A
#
# COMPACT_ATOMS: atom_id res chain seq x y z
N MET A 1 -25.13 39.43 -73.66
CA MET A 1 -25.11 38.75 -72.34
C MET A 1 -25.17 37.26 -72.64
N ILE A 2 -24.18 36.39 -72.46
CA ILE A 2 -23.10 36.19 -71.47
C ILE A 2 -22.06 35.28 -72.19
N THR A 3 -20.82 35.67 -72.47
CA THR A 3 -19.58 35.56 -71.65
C THR A 3 -19.11 34.12 -71.32
N PHE A 4 -18.02 33.69 -72.00
CA PHE A 4 -16.87 32.85 -71.60
C PHE A 4 -17.04 31.77 -70.50
N LEU A 5 -16.60 30.52 -70.78
CA LEU A 5 -15.32 30.00 -70.25
C LEU A 5 -14.97 28.63 -70.87
N LEU A 6 -13.87 28.62 -71.63
CA LEU A 6 -13.15 27.44 -72.09
C LEU A 6 -12.35 26.89 -70.89
N TRP A 7 -12.68 25.71 -70.37
CA TRP A 7 -11.81 25.02 -69.41
C TRP A 7 -10.79 24.18 -70.17
N LEU A 8 -9.56 24.69 -70.25
CA LEU A 8 -8.39 23.87 -70.55
C LEU A 8 -8.20 22.86 -69.41
N ALA A 9 -8.41 21.58 -69.69
CA ALA A 9 -7.91 20.51 -68.83
C ALA A 9 -6.38 20.48 -68.95
N GLY A 10 -5.70 21.16 -68.03
CA GLY A 10 -4.28 20.95 -67.80
C GLY A 10 -4.07 19.52 -67.34
N ALA A 11 -3.44 18.71 -68.19
CA ALA A 11 -2.85 17.45 -67.78
C ALA A 11 -1.74 17.76 -66.77
N ALA A 12 -2.08 17.72 -65.48
CA ALA A 12 -1.10 17.68 -64.42
C ALA A 12 -0.31 16.38 -64.61
N PHE A 13 0.89 16.48 -65.19
CA PHE A 13 1.93 15.49 -64.96
C PHE A 13 2.19 15.49 -63.46
N ALA A 14 1.48 14.63 -62.73
CA ALA A 14 1.86 14.25 -61.39
C ALA A 14 3.22 13.58 -61.52
N ALA A 15 4.29 14.32 -61.19
CA ALA A 15 5.59 13.73 -60.93
C ALA A 15 5.37 12.69 -59.83
N GLU A 16 5.39 11.42 -60.25
CA GLU A 16 5.13 10.28 -59.39
C GLU A 16 6.17 10.26 -58.26
N PRO A 17 5.75 10.01 -57.00
CA PRO A 17 6.64 10.04 -55.85
C PRO A 17 7.86 9.12 -56.06
N PRO A 18 8.99 9.40 -55.37
CA PRO A 18 10.21 8.62 -55.44
C PRO A 18 9.93 7.11 -55.26
N PRO A 19 10.79 6.23 -55.81
CA PRO A 19 10.53 4.79 -55.85
C PRO A 19 10.11 4.29 -54.47
N ALA A 20 8.85 3.85 -54.38
CA ALA A 20 8.33 3.22 -53.18
C ALA A 20 9.20 2.00 -52.87
N GLY A 21 9.54 1.78 -51.59
CA GLY A 21 10.46 0.71 -51.20
C GLY A 21 10.07 -0.67 -51.73
N LEU A 22 10.99 -1.63 -51.68
CA LEU A 22 10.89 -2.94 -52.37
C LEU A 22 9.53 -3.64 -52.19
N ASN A 23 8.98 -3.56 -50.98
CA ASN A 23 7.70 -4.20 -50.63
C ASN A 23 6.45 -3.42 -51.07
N ARG A 24 6.58 -2.15 -51.49
CA ARG A 24 5.47 -1.26 -51.90
C ARG A 24 5.54 -0.81 -53.36
N ALA A 25 6.67 -0.98 -54.06
CA ALA A 25 6.85 -0.59 -55.46
C ALA A 25 5.79 -1.21 -56.39
N THR A 26 5.24 -0.45 -57.33
CA THR A 26 4.35 -1.02 -58.36
C THR A 26 5.15 -1.68 -59.48
N VAL A 27 4.50 -2.52 -60.30
CA VAL A 27 5.14 -3.15 -61.47
C VAL A 27 5.72 -2.08 -62.39
N ASP A 28 4.99 -0.99 -62.63
CA ASP A 28 5.44 0.10 -63.49
C ASP A 28 6.61 0.90 -62.90
N GLN A 29 6.68 1.02 -61.57
CA GLN A 29 7.81 1.67 -60.88
C GLN A 29 9.07 0.82 -60.95
N LEU A 30 8.95 -0.50 -60.77
CA LEU A 30 10.08 -1.43 -60.88
C LEU A 30 10.57 -1.56 -62.33
N ALA A 31 9.65 -1.57 -63.31
CA ALA A 31 9.99 -1.71 -64.72
C ALA A 31 10.71 -0.50 -65.34
N ARG A 32 10.74 0.65 -64.63
CA ARG A 32 11.49 1.85 -65.04
C ARG A 32 12.96 1.78 -64.62
N LEU A 33 13.35 0.82 -63.78
CA LEU A 33 14.72 0.68 -63.30
C LEU A 33 15.60 0.01 -64.36
N ASP A 34 16.83 0.52 -64.50
CA ASP A 34 17.78 -0.03 -65.45
C ASP A 34 18.13 -1.48 -65.09
N GLY A 35 17.98 -2.38 -66.07
CA GLY A 35 18.14 -3.82 -65.90
C GLY A 35 16.91 -4.57 -65.35
N VAL A 36 15.82 -3.88 -64.98
CA VAL A 36 14.57 -4.51 -64.50
C VAL A 36 13.47 -4.35 -65.56
N GLY A 37 13.30 -5.37 -66.40
CA GLY A 37 12.25 -5.37 -67.42
C GLY A 37 10.83 -5.57 -66.85
N PRO A 38 9.78 -5.35 -67.66
CA PRO A 38 8.38 -5.48 -67.22
C PRO A 38 7.99 -6.91 -66.82
N GLU A 39 8.65 -7.92 -67.38
CA GLU A 39 8.46 -9.32 -66.97
C GLU A 39 9.08 -9.58 -65.59
N LEU A 40 10.33 -9.16 -65.39
CA LEU A 40 11.03 -9.29 -64.11
C LEU A 40 10.32 -8.50 -63.00
N ALA A 41 9.79 -7.31 -63.30
CA ALA A 41 9.00 -6.52 -62.37
C ALA A 41 7.73 -7.25 -61.90
N ARG A 42 7.03 -7.96 -62.80
CA ARG A 42 5.89 -8.80 -62.43
C ARG A 42 6.32 -9.97 -61.56
N ASP A 43 7.45 -10.59 -61.86
CA ASP A 43 7.98 -11.71 -61.09
C ASP A 43 8.42 -11.29 -59.67
N VAL A 44 9.00 -10.10 -59.52
CA VAL A 44 9.30 -9.49 -58.21
C VAL A 44 8.01 -9.28 -57.41
N VAL A 45 6.97 -8.75 -58.04
CA VAL A 45 5.66 -8.55 -57.39
C VAL A 45 5.00 -9.88 -57.04
N ALA A 46 5.08 -10.89 -57.90
CA ALA A 46 4.57 -12.22 -57.61
C ALA A 46 5.33 -12.87 -56.44
N LEU A 47 6.65 -12.72 -56.41
CA LEU A 47 7.51 -13.28 -55.37
C LEU A 47 7.23 -12.64 -54.01
N ARG A 48 7.10 -11.31 -53.93
CA ARG A 48 6.73 -10.65 -52.68
C ARG A 48 5.33 -11.06 -52.22
N THR A 49 4.38 -11.23 -53.13
CA THR A 49 3.01 -11.63 -52.77
C THR A 49 2.99 -13.07 -52.25
N ALA A 50 3.78 -13.97 -52.85
CA ALA A 50 3.91 -15.34 -52.39
C ALA A 50 4.60 -15.46 -51.02
N ARG A 51 5.61 -14.62 -50.74
CA ARG A 51 6.34 -14.63 -49.46
C ARG A 51 5.71 -13.74 -48.38
N GLY A 52 4.80 -12.86 -48.74
CA GLY A 52 4.22 -11.83 -47.88
C GLY A 52 5.14 -10.62 -47.65
N HIS A 53 6.45 -10.82 -47.57
CA HIS A 53 7.46 -9.78 -47.38
C HIS A 53 8.82 -10.21 -47.95
N LEU A 54 9.60 -9.27 -48.48
CA LEU A 54 11.00 -9.45 -48.86
C LEU A 54 11.89 -8.70 -47.86
N GLY A 55 12.76 -9.44 -47.17
CA GLY A 55 13.64 -8.88 -46.15
C GLY A 55 14.92 -8.26 -46.73
N SER A 56 15.28 -8.60 -47.96
CA SER A 56 16.42 -8.02 -48.66
C SER A 56 16.27 -8.07 -50.18
N VAL A 57 17.02 -7.21 -50.87
CA VAL A 57 17.14 -7.23 -52.34
C VAL A 57 17.78 -8.54 -52.83
N GLU A 58 18.63 -9.17 -52.02
CA GLU A 58 19.32 -10.43 -52.38
C GLU A 58 18.38 -11.61 -52.63
N GLU A 59 17.19 -11.59 -52.03
CA GLU A 59 16.19 -12.64 -52.21
C GLU A 59 15.68 -12.74 -53.65
N LEU A 60 15.85 -11.67 -54.44
CA LEU A 60 15.42 -11.62 -55.83
C LEU A 60 16.34 -12.41 -56.79
N ARG A 61 17.52 -12.86 -56.32
CA ARG A 61 18.47 -13.68 -57.11
C ARG A 61 17.88 -15.00 -57.62
N ILE A 62 16.79 -15.46 -57.01
CA ILE A 62 16.10 -16.70 -57.42
C ILE A 62 15.24 -16.51 -58.68
N LEU A 63 14.96 -15.27 -59.08
CA LEU A 63 14.09 -15.00 -60.22
C LEU A 63 14.83 -15.27 -61.54
N PRO A 64 14.20 -16.01 -62.48
CA PRO A 64 14.79 -16.23 -63.80
C PRO A 64 14.94 -14.89 -64.53
N GLY A 65 16.15 -14.60 -65.02
CA GLY A 65 16.45 -13.32 -65.69
C GLY A 65 16.93 -12.19 -64.77
N MET A 66 17.09 -12.43 -63.47
CA MET A 66 17.73 -11.48 -62.56
C MET A 66 19.24 -11.41 -62.80
N THR A 67 19.78 -10.22 -63.06
CA THR A 67 21.22 -10.00 -63.28
C THR A 67 21.85 -9.25 -62.09
N GLU A 68 23.16 -9.40 -61.90
CA GLU A 68 23.90 -8.66 -60.85
C GLU A 68 23.84 -7.14 -61.07
N ALA A 69 23.78 -6.67 -62.32
CA ALA A 69 23.61 -5.25 -62.64
C ALA A 69 22.22 -4.75 -62.20
N ALA A 70 21.16 -5.51 -62.49
CA ALA A 70 19.80 -5.18 -62.05
C ALA A 70 19.66 -5.18 -60.52
N LEU A 71 20.34 -6.12 -59.83
CA LEU A 71 20.41 -6.14 -58.37
C LEU A 71 21.15 -4.93 -57.80
N ASP A 72 22.26 -4.50 -58.42
CA ASP A 72 22.97 -3.30 -57.98
C ASP A 72 22.11 -2.05 -58.15
N THR A 73 21.37 -1.93 -59.26
CA THR A 73 20.38 -0.86 -59.45
C THR A 73 19.33 -0.88 -58.35
N LEU A 74 18.76 -2.05 -58.04
CA LEU A 74 17.77 -2.21 -56.97
C LEU A 74 18.34 -1.87 -55.59
N ARG A 75 19.60 -2.23 -55.29
CA ARG A 75 20.27 -1.86 -54.03
C ARG A 75 20.44 -0.35 -53.86
N ARG A 76 20.67 0.38 -54.96
CA ARG A 76 20.92 1.83 -54.94
C ARG A 76 19.63 2.65 -54.94
N GLU A 77 18.68 2.26 -55.77
CA GLU A 77 17.50 3.08 -56.08
C GLU A 77 16.27 2.69 -55.24
N VAL A 78 16.24 1.49 -54.64
CA VAL A 78 15.07 1.01 -53.89
C VAL A 78 15.39 0.86 -52.39
N PRO A 79 14.88 1.75 -51.52
CA PRO A 79 15.07 1.61 -50.08
C PRO A 79 14.31 0.37 -49.56
N VAL A 80 14.97 -0.42 -48.70
CA VAL A 80 14.32 -1.49 -47.94
C VAL A 80 13.81 -0.88 -46.63
N GLU A 81 12.49 -0.79 -46.51
CA GLU A 81 11.83 -0.34 -45.28
C GLU A 81 11.87 -1.49 -44.27
N VAL A 82 12.86 -1.44 -43.37
CA VAL A 82 12.94 -2.35 -42.24
C VAL A 82 11.98 -1.86 -41.17
N GLU A 83 10.79 -2.45 -41.10
CA GLU A 83 9.91 -2.31 -39.94
C GLU A 83 10.59 -3.02 -38.76
N LEU A 84 11.37 -2.27 -37.98
CA LEU A 84 11.78 -2.72 -36.67
C LEU A 84 10.49 -2.91 -35.86
N PRO A 85 10.17 -4.12 -35.37
CA PRO A 85 9.12 -4.28 -34.38
C PRO A 85 9.64 -3.64 -33.09
N MET A 86 9.54 -2.31 -33.02
CA MET A 86 9.61 -1.59 -31.77
C MET A 86 8.42 -2.14 -30.98
N GLY A 87 8.69 -3.01 -30.01
CA GLY A 87 7.67 -3.57 -29.14
C GLY A 87 6.76 -2.43 -28.69
N THR A 88 5.44 -2.65 -28.77
CA THR A 88 4.40 -1.64 -28.52
C THR A 88 4.73 -0.84 -27.27
N SER A 89 5.44 0.27 -27.43
CA SER A 89 5.63 1.25 -26.38
C SER A 89 4.28 1.92 -26.28
N ALA A 90 3.52 1.52 -25.26
CA ALA A 90 2.27 2.18 -24.95
C ALA A 90 2.56 3.69 -24.92
N ARG A 91 1.99 4.43 -25.86
CA ARG A 91 2.14 5.88 -25.89
C ARG A 91 1.22 6.43 -24.81
N PHE A 92 1.79 7.12 -23.84
CA PHE A 92 1.05 7.78 -22.78
C PHE A 92 1.00 9.27 -23.09
N ASP A 93 -0.19 9.77 -23.47
CA ASP A 93 -0.36 11.19 -23.84
C ASP A 93 -0.56 12.10 -22.61
N THR A 94 -0.89 11.52 -21.45
CA THR A 94 -1.12 12.28 -20.21
C THR A 94 -0.44 11.63 -19.00
N PRO A 95 0.00 12.43 -18.00
CA PRO A 95 0.53 11.89 -16.74
C PRO A 95 -0.47 10.99 -16.00
N GLY A 96 -1.78 11.29 -16.10
CA GLY A 96 -2.83 10.48 -15.50
C GLY A 96 -2.92 9.08 -16.09
N ALA A 97 -2.72 8.93 -17.40
CA ALA A 97 -2.68 7.62 -18.06
C ALA A 97 -1.49 6.77 -17.58
N VAL A 98 -0.33 7.39 -17.37
CA VAL A 98 0.85 6.71 -16.80
C VAL A 98 0.55 6.21 -15.38
N LEU A 99 -0.01 7.06 -14.52
CA LEU A 99 -0.33 6.68 -13.15
C LEU A 99 -1.44 5.64 -13.06
N ALA A 100 -2.41 5.66 -13.98
CA ALA A 100 -3.48 4.67 -14.06
C ALA A 100 -2.96 3.24 -14.35
N HIS A 101 -1.83 3.12 -15.08
CA HIS A 101 -1.16 1.84 -15.30
C HIS A 101 -0.77 1.13 -13.99
N PHE A 102 -0.53 1.90 -12.93
CA PHE A 102 -0.12 1.38 -11.62
C PHE A 102 -1.26 1.30 -10.59
N SER A 103 -2.51 1.45 -11.02
CA SER A 103 -3.68 1.45 -10.13
C SER A 103 -3.97 0.11 -9.45
N THR A 104 -3.44 -0.99 -9.99
CA THR A 104 -3.54 -2.33 -9.41
C THR A 104 -2.56 -2.55 -8.25
N GLU A 105 -1.52 -1.73 -8.15
CA GLU A 105 -0.55 -1.81 -7.08
C GLU A 105 -1.05 -1.11 -5.80
N PRO A 106 -0.59 -1.55 -4.61
CA PRO A 106 -0.99 -0.93 -3.36
C PRO A 106 -0.56 0.55 -3.28
N THR A 107 -1.42 1.37 -2.68
CA THR A 107 -1.18 2.80 -2.53
C THR A 107 -0.18 3.09 -1.41
N VAL A 108 0.37 4.31 -1.42
CA VAL A 108 1.27 4.77 -0.33
C VAL A 108 0.56 4.74 1.03
N GLN A 109 -0.74 5.03 1.10
CA GLN A 109 -1.50 4.98 2.35
C GLN A 109 -1.62 3.55 2.88
N GLN A 110 -1.79 2.55 2.00
CA GLN A 110 -1.80 1.14 2.39
C GLN A 110 -0.43 0.70 2.91
N ALA A 111 0.66 1.09 2.22
CA ALA A 111 2.03 0.82 2.68
C ALA A 111 2.31 1.45 4.05
N GLN A 112 1.92 2.71 4.27
CA GLN A 112 2.02 3.40 5.56
C GLN A 112 1.23 2.69 6.66
N ALA A 113 0.02 2.22 6.35
CA ALA A 113 -0.81 1.49 7.30
C ALA A 113 -0.15 0.17 7.73
N TRP A 114 0.39 -0.60 6.77
CA TRP A 114 1.12 -1.83 7.08
C TRP A 114 2.39 -1.57 7.89
N ALA A 115 3.15 -0.53 7.53
CA ALA A 115 4.35 -0.17 8.28
C ALA A 115 4.05 0.31 9.70
N SER A 116 2.98 1.10 9.88
CA SER A 116 2.53 1.53 11.21
C SER A 116 2.08 0.36 12.07
N ALA A 117 1.38 -0.60 11.47
CA ALA A 117 0.94 -1.81 12.15
C ALA A 117 2.10 -2.74 12.51
N TYR A 118 3.07 -2.92 11.60
CA TYR A 118 4.24 -3.77 11.81
C TYR A 118 5.19 -3.21 12.87
N ALA A 119 5.40 -1.89 12.89
CA ALA A 119 6.24 -1.23 13.87
C ALA A 119 5.58 -1.07 15.27
N GLU A 120 4.37 -1.61 15.47
CA GLU A 120 3.53 -1.43 16.67
C GLU A 120 3.30 0.04 17.08
N ALA A 121 3.56 0.99 16.17
CA ALA A 121 3.57 2.42 16.44
C ALA A 121 2.19 3.07 16.20
N ASP A 122 1.10 2.34 16.49
CA ASP A 122 -0.27 2.80 16.27
C ASP A 122 -0.73 3.79 17.36
N PRO A 123 -1.11 5.04 17.02
CA PRO A 123 -1.60 6.02 17.97
C PRO A 123 -2.89 5.60 18.71
N GLU A 124 -3.70 4.69 18.17
CA GLU A 124 -4.87 4.18 18.90
C GLU A 124 -4.51 3.29 20.08
N SER A 125 -3.49 2.44 19.94
CA SER A 125 -3.00 1.58 21.01
C SER A 125 -2.50 2.41 22.19
N VAL A 126 -1.72 3.47 21.93
CA VAL A 126 -1.26 4.41 22.96
C VAL A 126 -2.45 5.11 23.64
N ARG A 127 -3.41 5.63 22.87
CA ARG A 127 -4.62 6.27 23.42
C ARG A 127 -5.45 5.33 24.28
N ARG A 128 -5.59 4.07 23.86
CA ARG A 128 -6.34 3.03 24.60
C ARG A 128 -5.64 2.69 25.92
N TRP A 129 -4.33 2.52 25.88
CA TRP A 129 -3.52 2.33 27.08
C TRP A 129 -3.69 3.50 28.06
N MET A 130 -3.57 4.74 27.58
CA MET A 130 -3.80 5.95 28.40
C MET A 130 -5.21 6.02 29.01
N ARG A 131 -6.25 5.65 28.26
CA ARG A 131 -7.64 5.63 28.78
C ARG A 131 -7.84 4.56 29.84
N SER A 132 -7.24 3.37 29.66
CA SER A 132 -7.33 2.28 30.63
C SER A 132 -6.65 2.62 31.96
N ALA A 133 -5.48 3.27 31.90
CA ALA A 133 -4.75 3.71 33.08
C ALA A 133 -5.56 4.72 33.94
N LYS A 134 -6.30 5.63 33.31
CA LYS A 134 -7.14 6.61 34.01
C LYS A 134 -8.28 5.98 34.82
N ARG A 135 -8.83 4.84 34.37
CA ARG A 135 -9.94 4.17 35.06
C ARG A 135 -9.48 3.34 36.25
N PHE A 136 -8.26 2.80 36.19
CA PHE A 136 -7.71 1.97 37.26
C PHE A 136 -7.33 2.78 38.51
N ALA A 137 -6.81 4.00 38.33
CA ALA A 137 -6.40 4.86 39.44
C ALA A 137 -7.58 5.43 40.28
N ALA A 138 -8.82 5.36 39.78
CA ALA A 138 -10.00 5.91 40.45
C ALA A 138 -10.78 4.87 41.28
N LEU A 139 -10.36 3.60 41.29
CA LEU A 139 -11.06 2.53 42.00
C LEU A 139 -10.70 2.55 43.49
N PRO A 140 -11.66 2.74 44.41
CA PRO A 140 -11.38 2.62 45.83
C PRO A 140 -11.13 1.17 46.21
N THR A 141 -10.27 0.96 47.20
CA THR A 141 -10.28 -0.31 47.92
C THR A 141 -11.43 -0.29 48.93
N LEU A 142 -12.33 -1.26 48.82
CA LEU A 142 -13.50 -1.39 49.68
C LEU A 142 -13.24 -2.42 50.78
N TRP A 143 -13.39 -2.00 52.03
CA TRP A 143 -13.34 -2.86 53.19
C TRP A 143 -14.74 -2.91 53.80
N VAL A 144 -15.36 -4.08 53.78
CA VAL A 144 -16.68 -4.31 54.40
C VAL A 144 -16.45 -5.18 55.62
N ARG A 145 -16.86 -4.68 56.79
CA ARG A 145 -16.82 -5.42 58.05
C ARG A 145 -18.23 -5.52 58.60
N TYR A 146 -18.64 -6.75 58.89
CA TYR A 146 -19.87 -7.06 59.61
C TYR A 146 -19.51 -7.57 60.99
N ARG A 147 -20.13 -7.01 62.03
CA ARG A 147 -20.00 -7.48 63.40
C ARG A 147 -21.40 -7.68 63.99
N LEU A 148 -21.61 -8.85 64.57
CA LEU A 148 -22.79 -9.16 65.36
C LEU A 148 -22.32 -9.30 66.81
N THR A 149 -22.90 -8.52 67.71
CA THR A 149 -22.66 -8.58 69.15
C THR A 149 -23.95 -9.02 69.82
N ASN A 150 -23.84 -10.03 70.68
CA ASN A 150 -24.96 -10.49 71.51
C ASN A 150 -24.57 -10.25 72.96
N ASP A 151 -25.25 -9.34 73.62
CA ASP A 151 -25.05 -9.04 75.03
C ASP A 151 -26.23 -9.59 75.83
N PHE A 152 -25.90 -10.31 76.91
CA PHE A 152 -26.87 -10.83 77.85
C PHE A 152 -26.53 -10.27 79.22
N ASP A 153 -27.49 -9.60 79.84
CA ASP A 153 -27.34 -9.05 81.19
C ASP A 153 -28.43 -9.60 82.11
N GLN A 154 -28.07 -9.76 83.37
CA GLN A 154 -28.95 -10.26 84.43
C GLN A 154 -28.72 -9.44 85.69
N ASP A 155 -29.70 -8.60 86.00
CA ASP A 155 -29.70 -7.80 87.21
C ASP A 155 -30.43 -8.53 88.34
N TYR A 156 -29.82 -8.53 89.52
CA TYR A 156 -30.34 -9.18 90.72
C TYR A 156 -30.54 -8.15 91.82
N GLN A 157 -31.73 -8.09 92.37
CA GLN A 157 -32.01 -7.33 93.59
C GLN A 157 -31.98 -8.26 94.81
N TYR A 158 -31.42 -7.78 95.91
CA TYR A 158 -31.27 -8.52 97.16
C TYR A 158 -32.31 -8.02 98.15
N PHE A 159 -33.13 -8.92 98.67
CA PHE A 159 -34.17 -8.59 99.63
C PHE A 159 -33.89 -9.24 100.99
N ALA A 160 -34.19 -8.47 102.03
CA ALA A 160 -34.30 -8.92 103.42
C ALA A 160 -35.66 -9.60 103.65
N THR A 161 -35.75 -10.53 104.58
CA THR A 161 -37.00 -11.29 104.83
C THR A 161 -38.11 -10.39 105.40
N ASP A 162 -37.76 -9.30 106.09
CA ASP A 162 -38.68 -8.34 106.70
C ASP A 162 -38.68 -6.95 106.03
N GLY A 163 -37.88 -6.76 104.97
CA GLY A 163 -37.77 -5.51 104.22
C GLY A 163 -36.82 -4.47 104.80
N VAL A 164 -36.09 -4.76 105.89
CA VAL A 164 -35.11 -3.86 106.49
C VAL A 164 -33.70 -4.46 106.35
N ILE A 165 -32.87 -3.85 105.51
CA ILE A 165 -31.48 -4.31 105.32
C ILE A 165 -30.62 -3.75 106.46
N ASP A 166 -30.49 -4.50 107.55
CA ASP A 166 -29.53 -4.24 108.64
C ASP A 166 -28.26 -5.08 108.46
N GLN A 167 -27.09 -4.53 108.78
CA GLN A 167 -25.78 -5.09 108.40
C GLN A 167 -25.41 -6.39 109.13
N ASP A 168 -26.16 -6.80 110.15
CA ASP A 168 -25.82 -7.91 111.03
C ASP A 168 -26.84 -9.06 110.95
N GLY A 169 -26.49 -10.13 110.23
CA GLY A 169 -27.01 -11.48 110.47
C GLY A 169 -28.25 -11.95 109.67
N GLU A 170 -28.79 -11.16 108.75
CA GLU A 170 -29.95 -11.57 107.95
C GLU A 170 -29.62 -12.45 106.74
N GLN A 171 -30.52 -13.39 106.42
CA GLN A 171 -30.46 -14.19 105.20
C GLN A 171 -31.04 -13.38 104.03
N LEU A 172 -30.16 -12.78 103.24
CA LEU A 172 -30.51 -12.14 101.98
C LEU A 172 -30.79 -13.20 100.92
N PHE A 173 -31.90 -13.06 100.20
CA PHE A 173 -32.16 -13.84 98.99
C PHE A 173 -32.14 -12.93 97.77
N ASN A 174 -31.53 -13.40 96.69
CA ASN A 174 -31.48 -12.70 95.43
C ASN A 174 -32.69 -13.07 94.58
N VAL A 175 -33.33 -12.05 94.00
CA VAL A 175 -34.40 -12.21 93.02
C VAL A 175 -33.90 -11.58 91.73
N LEU A 176 -34.04 -12.30 90.62
CA LEU A 176 -33.82 -11.72 89.29
C LEU A 176 -34.81 -10.58 89.11
N ASP A 177 -34.27 -9.38 88.95
CA ASP A 177 -35.05 -8.16 88.73
C ASP A 177 -35.33 -7.98 87.24
N ASP A 178 -34.28 -8.09 86.42
CA ASP A 178 -34.39 -8.05 84.96
C ASP A 178 -33.36 -8.97 84.29
N ALA A 179 -33.71 -9.53 83.14
CA ALA A 179 -32.83 -10.32 82.30
C ALA A 179 -33.05 -9.93 80.84
N GLY A 180 -32.09 -9.18 80.29
CA GLY A 180 -32.15 -8.65 78.95
C GLY A 180 -31.22 -9.41 78.00
N ALA A 181 -31.70 -9.67 76.79
CA ALA A 181 -30.87 -10.13 75.67
C ALA A 181 -30.93 -9.06 74.58
N ALA A 182 -29.80 -8.43 74.29
CA ALA A 182 -29.68 -7.45 73.24
C ALA A 182 -28.76 -7.98 72.14
N GLN A 183 -29.22 -7.89 70.90
CA GLN A 183 -28.44 -8.26 69.72
C GLN A 183 -28.24 -7.03 68.86
N GLU A 184 -26.98 -6.63 68.68
CA GLU A 184 -26.60 -5.50 67.85
C GLU A 184 -25.83 -5.97 66.62
N ALA A 185 -26.29 -5.57 65.44
CA ALA A 185 -25.64 -5.84 64.17
C ALA A 185 -25.05 -4.54 63.61
N GLN A 186 -23.72 -4.46 63.56
CA GLN A 186 -23.00 -3.31 63.04
C GLN A 186 -22.38 -3.62 61.67
N TYR A 187 -22.71 -2.81 60.68
CA TYR A 187 -22.10 -2.83 59.34
C TYR A 187 -21.20 -1.61 59.19
N MET A 188 -19.93 -1.85 58.87
CA MET A 188 -18.96 -0.79 58.58
C MET A 188 -18.42 -0.97 57.17
N VAL A 189 -18.69 0.00 56.31
CA VAL A 189 -18.13 0.07 54.96
C VAL A 189 -17.10 1.19 54.93
N GLN A 190 -15.85 0.85 54.62
CA GLN A 190 -14.77 1.81 54.48
C GLN A 190 -14.25 1.76 53.05
N ALA A 191 -14.32 2.90 52.36
CA ALA A 191 -13.74 3.08 51.04
C ALA A 191 -12.45 3.91 51.18
N ARG A 192 -11.35 3.42 50.60
CA ARG A 192 -10.06 4.13 50.56
C ARG A 192 -9.68 4.43 49.12
N TRP A 193 -9.55 5.71 48.78
CA TRP A 193 -8.96 6.16 47.52
C TRP A 193 -7.50 6.54 47.73
N ASP A 194 -6.63 6.01 46.88
CA ASP A 194 -5.22 6.40 46.84
C ASP A 194 -5.05 7.52 45.79
N LEU A 195 -5.41 8.75 46.18
CA LEU A 195 -5.34 9.93 45.31
C LEU A 195 -3.90 10.41 45.07
N ASP A 196 -2.94 9.90 45.83
CA ASP A 196 -1.52 10.22 45.70
C ASP A 196 -0.96 9.67 44.37
N LYS A 197 -1.45 8.50 43.94
CA LYS A 197 -1.17 7.96 42.59
C LYS A 197 -1.82 8.78 41.46
N LEU A 198 -2.85 9.58 41.78
CA LEU A 198 -3.57 10.44 40.84
C LEU A 198 -2.81 11.76 40.62
N VAL A 199 -2.09 12.25 41.62
CA VAL A 199 -1.18 13.40 41.50
C VAL A 199 0.23 12.88 41.19
N MET A 200 0.49 12.72 39.89
CA MET A 200 1.84 12.63 39.33
C MET A 200 2.66 11.40 39.80
N SER A 201 2.17 10.18 39.57
CA SER A 201 3.01 8.98 39.67
C SER A 201 4.22 9.12 38.72
N SER A 202 5.42 8.81 39.20
CA SER A 202 6.69 8.90 38.47
C SER A 202 6.73 8.00 37.21
N GLU A 203 5.80 7.06 37.11
CA GLU A 203 5.48 6.31 35.89
C GLU A 203 5.07 7.25 34.73
N ARG A 204 4.44 8.40 35.03
CA ARG A 204 4.01 9.44 34.06
C ARG A 204 5.17 10.14 33.35
N ILE A 205 6.39 10.15 33.92
CA ILE A 205 7.58 10.74 33.29
C ILE A 205 8.27 9.73 32.36
N ARG A 206 8.27 8.42 32.71
CA ARG A 206 8.79 7.36 31.84
C ARG A 206 7.89 7.09 30.63
N VAL A 207 6.57 7.22 30.82
CA VAL A 207 5.57 7.11 29.74
C VAL A 207 5.66 8.28 28.74
N LEU A 208 6.04 9.49 29.18
CA LEU A 208 6.15 10.63 28.26
C LEU A 208 7.35 10.50 27.31
N SER A 209 8.51 10.03 27.79
CA SER A 209 9.68 9.79 26.93
C SER A 209 9.45 8.62 25.98
N GLU A 210 8.88 7.50 26.46
CA GLU A 210 8.58 6.34 25.62
C GLU A 210 7.56 6.70 24.51
N THR A 211 6.56 7.51 24.84
CA THR A 211 5.59 8.01 23.84
C THR A 211 6.27 8.90 22.80
N GLN A 212 7.21 9.76 23.21
CA GLN A 212 7.98 10.58 22.28
C GLN A 212 8.85 9.72 21.36
N ASP A 213 9.47 8.66 21.88
CA ASP A 213 10.32 7.77 21.10
C ASP A 213 9.51 6.93 20.11
N LEU A 214 8.33 6.45 20.49
CA LEU A 214 7.39 5.81 19.56
C LEU A 214 6.90 6.76 18.46
N VAL A 215 6.61 8.03 18.79
CA VAL A 215 6.20 9.03 17.80
C VAL A 215 7.33 9.34 16.82
N LYS A 216 8.57 9.50 17.32
CA LYS A 216 9.75 9.72 16.47
C LYS A 216 10.02 8.50 15.58
N LEU A 217 9.93 7.30 16.13
CA LEU A 217 10.09 6.06 15.37
C LEU A 217 9.05 5.98 14.25
N ARG A 218 7.78 6.28 14.56
CA ARG A 218 6.71 6.35 13.55
C ARG A 218 7.01 7.35 12.46
N ASP A 219 7.37 8.58 12.81
CA ASP A 219 7.65 9.64 11.84
C ASP A 219 8.80 9.25 10.91
N LYS A 220 9.86 8.66 11.49
CA LYS A 220 10.99 8.12 10.73
C LYS A 220 10.56 6.97 9.81
N THR A 221 9.81 6.00 10.31
CA THR A 221 9.32 4.86 9.51
C THR A 221 8.43 5.34 8.36
N LEU A 222 7.49 6.25 8.62
CA LEU A 222 6.59 6.78 7.59
C LEU A 222 7.34 7.59 6.53
N THR A 223 8.33 8.39 6.94
CA THR A 223 9.19 9.14 6.02
C THR A 223 9.98 8.20 5.12
N GLU A 224 10.54 7.12 5.68
CA GLU A 224 11.31 6.14 4.91
C GLU A 224 10.42 5.34 3.95
N VAL A 225 9.23 4.92 4.38
CA VAL A 225 8.24 4.27 3.50
C VAL A 225 7.86 5.18 2.34
N ASN A 226 7.61 6.47 2.60
CA ASN A 226 7.30 7.43 1.54
C ASN A 226 8.45 7.56 0.55
N ARG A 227 9.68 7.71 1.05
CA ARG A 227 10.88 7.81 0.22
C ARG A 227 11.01 6.58 -0.69
N LEU A 228 11.01 5.39 -0.12
CA LEU A 228 11.16 4.13 -0.85
C LEU A 228 10.01 3.89 -1.84
N TYR A 229 8.77 4.21 -1.46
CA TYR A 229 7.60 4.07 -2.33
C TYR A 229 7.73 4.94 -3.59
N PHE A 230 8.07 6.22 -3.42
CA PHE A 230 8.19 7.13 -4.57
C PHE A 230 9.48 6.91 -5.37
N GLU A 231 10.57 6.43 -4.74
CA GLU A 231 11.75 5.97 -5.47
C GLU A 231 11.41 4.77 -6.36
N ARG A 232 10.69 3.78 -5.83
CA ARG A 232 10.23 2.62 -6.62
C ARG A 232 9.35 3.07 -7.78
N ARG A 233 8.38 3.94 -7.52
CA ARG A 233 7.46 4.47 -8.54
C ARG A 233 8.22 5.22 -9.63
N ARG A 234 9.25 5.99 -9.28
CA ARG A 234 10.06 6.73 -10.26
C ARG A 234 10.80 5.81 -11.20
N VAL A 235 11.46 4.76 -10.68
CA VAL A 235 12.17 3.78 -11.51
C VAL A 235 11.18 3.04 -12.42
N GLN A 236 10.01 2.64 -11.92
CA GLN A 236 8.98 2.00 -12.74
C GLN A 236 8.46 2.90 -13.86
N VAL A 237 8.25 4.19 -13.58
CA VAL A 237 7.84 5.17 -14.60
C VAL A 237 8.95 5.38 -15.63
N GLU A 238 10.21 5.43 -15.21
CA GLU A 238 11.37 5.53 -16.10
C GLU A 238 11.46 4.31 -17.02
N MET A 239 11.33 3.10 -16.49
CA MET A 239 11.27 1.86 -17.27
C MET A 239 10.12 1.86 -18.30
N LEU A 240 8.99 2.48 -17.97
CA LEU A 240 7.81 2.52 -18.83
C LEU A 240 7.89 3.58 -19.94
N LEU A 241 8.42 4.77 -19.62
CA LEU A 241 8.43 5.92 -20.53
C LEU A 241 9.73 6.05 -21.32
N ALA A 242 10.86 5.64 -20.76
CA ALA A 242 12.19 5.75 -21.35
C ALA A 242 13.04 4.50 -21.05
N PRO A 243 12.61 3.31 -21.52
CA PRO A 243 13.38 2.09 -21.31
C PRO A 243 14.76 2.21 -21.95
N LYS A 244 15.79 1.80 -21.21
CA LYS A 244 17.16 1.74 -21.72
C LYS A 244 17.27 0.74 -22.87
N LEU A 245 18.08 1.07 -23.87
CA LEU A 245 18.27 0.23 -25.07
C LEU A 245 19.17 -0.98 -24.79
N ASP A 246 20.04 -0.90 -23.78
CA ASP A 246 20.95 -1.97 -23.40
C ASP A 246 20.31 -2.92 -22.37
N THR A 247 20.54 -4.22 -22.56
CA THR A 247 20.02 -5.27 -21.66
C THR A 247 20.54 -5.11 -20.24
N LEU A 248 21.81 -4.69 -20.08
CA LEU A 248 22.40 -4.42 -18.77
C LEU A 248 21.67 -3.30 -18.03
N GLY A 249 21.33 -2.22 -18.74
CA GLY A 249 20.54 -1.10 -18.23
C GLY A 249 19.16 -1.54 -17.75
N GLN A 250 18.45 -2.33 -18.56
CA GLN A 250 17.14 -2.88 -18.20
C GLN A 250 17.21 -3.75 -16.94
N VAL A 251 18.18 -4.68 -16.88
CA VAL A 251 18.39 -5.55 -15.72
C VAL A 251 18.73 -4.74 -14.47
N LYS A 252 19.52 -3.67 -14.58
CA LYS A 252 19.83 -2.80 -13.44
C LYS A 252 18.58 -2.11 -12.90
N ASP A 253 17.69 -1.64 -13.78
CA ASP A 253 16.46 -0.98 -13.37
C ASP A 253 15.50 -1.98 -12.70
N GLU A 254 15.39 -3.21 -13.23
CA GLU A 254 14.66 -4.30 -12.59
C GLU A 254 15.22 -4.66 -11.20
N LEU A 255 16.53 -4.85 -11.10
CA LEU A 255 17.22 -5.10 -9.83
C LEU A 255 16.95 -3.97 -8.82
N ARG A 256 16.92 -2.72 -9.28
CA ARG A 256 16.62 -1.57 -8.43
C ARG A 256 15.18 -1.60 -7.92
N VAL A 257 14.21 -1.97 -8.75
CA VAL A 257 12.82 -2.14 -8.31
C VAL A 257 12.70 -3.28 -7.29
N MET A 258 13.41 -4.39 -7.50
CA MET A 258 13.45 -5.52 -6.54
C MET A 258 14.06 -5.11 -5.20
N GLU A 259 15.18 -4.38 -5.21
CA GLU A 259 15.82 -3.85 -4.00
C GLU A 259 14.87 -2.93 -3.21
N LEU A 260 14.24 -1.97 -3.90
CA LEU A 260 13.29 -1.04 -3.28
C LEU A 260 12.06 -1.75 -2.72
N THR A 261 11.58 -2.79 -3.42
CA THR A 261 10.46 -3.62 -2.95
C THR A 261 10.85 -4.39 -1.69
N ALA A 262 12.04 -5.00 -1.65
CA ALA A 262 12.54 -5.70 -0.46
C ALA A 262 12.70 -4.77 0.74
N ASN A 263 13.20 -3.54 0.52
CA ASN A 263 13.31 -2.54 1.58
C ASN A 263 11.93 -2.07 2.10
N LEU A 264 10.94 -1.91 1.22
CA LEU A 264 9.56 -1.63 1.62
C LEU A 264 8.94 -2.80 2.40
N ASP A 265 9.21 -4.04 1.99
CA ASP A 265 8.74 -5.23 2.70
C ASP A 265 9.35 -5.36 4.08
N ALA A 266 10.62 -5.00 4.26
CA ALA A 266 11.27 -4.98 5.57
C ALA A 266 10.55 -4.04 6.56
N LEU A 267 9.96 -2.95 6.06
CA LEU A 267 9.19 -1.99 6.87
C LEU A 267 7.72 -2.37 7.03
N THR A 268 7.15 -3.14 6.09
CA THR A 268 5.72 -3.50 6.07
C THR A 268 5.43 -4.93 6.51
N GLY A 269 6.46 -5.71 6.86
CA GLY A 269 6.35 -7.11 7.24
C GLY A 269 5.98 -8.03 6.08
N GLY A 270 6.44 -7.73 4.85
CA GLY A 270 6.18 -8.53 3.65
C GLY A 270 4.77 -8.40 3.06
N ARG A 271 3.93 -7.52 3.60
CA ARG A 271 2.56 -7.31 3.11
C ARG A 271 2.52 -6.59 1.76
N PHE A 272 3.53 -5.77 1.46
CA PHE A 272 3.58 -5.01 0.23
C PHE A 272 3.76 -5.92 -0.99
N SER A 273 4.76 -6.81 -1.00
CA SER A 273 4.91 -7.80 -2.07
C SER A 273 3.76 -8.80 -2.14
N ALA A 274 3.20 -9.21 -0.99
CA ALA A 274 2.03 -10.08 -0.97
C ALA A 274 0.81 -9.46 -1.68
N ALA A 275 0.68 -8.14 -1.68
CA ALA A 275 -0.39 -7.43 -2.38
C ALA A 275 -0.11 -7.24 -3.89
N LEU A 276 1.16 -7.34 -4.33
CA LEU A 276 1.53 -7.27 -5.75
C LEU A 276 1.20 -8.56 -6.51
N THR A 277 1.17 -9.69 -5.80
CA THR A 277 0.89 -11.00 -6.43
C THR A 277 -0.63 -11.21 -6.43
N PRO A 278 -1.31 -11.28 -7.60
CA PRO A 278 -2.72 -11.60 -7.62
C PRO A 278 -2.94 -13.00 -7.01
N ARG A 279 -3.88 -13.09 -6.05
CA ARG A 279 -4.34 -14.35 -5.47
C ARG A 279 -5.25 -15.11 -6.42
#